data_AF-A0A6A4H702-F1
#
_entry.id   AF-A0A6A4H702-F1
#
_cell.length_a   1.000
_cell.length_b   1.000
_cell.length_c   1.000
_cell.angle_alpha   90.00
_cell.angle_beta   90.00
_cell.angle_gamma   90.00
#
_symmetry.space_group_name_H-M   'P 1'
#
loop_
_entity.id
_entity.type
_entity.pdbx_description
1 polymer ?
#
loop_
_entity_poly.entity_id
_entity_poly.type
_entity_poly.pdbx_seq_one_letter_code
_entity_poly.pdbx_strand_id
1 'polypeptide(L)'
;MAEYIAYTVELPKTQDALEKPEEWNKQWETLVSSKRLSPALSLENGWQQYSLKANGLSLSADLYFELLSSTLDLRLRLSVFTLQHLDAKWMAASVATRRTHALVGISEACSVARNLNDSRMLTGDILTLNHLSLDGKILIDLWKSIIIPNGDPAAATLQSFPGKSWEAFLKSEENRPSNKLRENILGEMKVLRTKLIYYVVWFTSYSFLGIPRPPIMVRKNHGTTRNRTDAQKEWSKLEKELRKMSLGNATAKQICREDRAAVLDRMNGRREQCQHCLRGQLPEEKFQRCGRCWDKLQRSVYYCSKDCQVAAYKPTHKAICGKVLDVKTATAAAASSVSPAKAPGGR
;
A
#
# COMPACT_ATOMS: atom_id res chain seq x y z
N MET A 1 -3.91 9.65 35.32
CA MET A 1 -3.82 9.90 33.86
C MET A 1 -2.42 10.40 33.59
N ALA A 2 -1.57 9.59 32.95
CA ALA A 2 -0.23 10.02 32.57
C ALA A 2 -0.34 11.08 31.45
N GLU A 3 0.39 12.19 31.58
CA GLU A 3 0.50 13.22 30.54
C GLU A 3 1.02 12.58 29.25
N TYR A 4 0.14 12.50 28.26
CA TYR A 4 0.43 11.95 26.94
C TYR A 4 1.03 13.06 26.07
N ILE A 5 2.36 13.15 26.01
CA ILE A 5 3.04 13.96 24.98
C ILE A 5 3.17 13.08 23.74
N ALA A 6 2.13 13.05 22.92
CA ALA A 6 2.23 12.48 21.58
C ALA A 6 3.17 13.38 20.77
N TYR A 7 4.41 12.92 20.54
CA TYR A 7 5.29 13.54 19.55
C TYR A 7 4.66 13.35 18.17
N THR A 8 3.90 14.34 17.73
CA THR A 8 3.31 14.37 16.39
C THR A 8 4.34 14.94 15.44
N VAL A 9 5.18 14.05 14.88
CA VAL A 9 5.95 14.42 13.69
C VAL A 9 4.96 14.56 12.54
N GLU A 10 4.76 15.79 12.06
CA GLU A 10 3.94 16.02 10.87
C GLU A 10 4.65 15.42 9.65
N LEU A 11 4.00 14.46 9.01
CA LEU A 11 4.53 13.82 7.80
C LEU A 11 4.20 14.67 6.56
N PRO A 12 5.06 14.67 5.54
CA PRO A 12 4.79 15.37 4.29
C PRO A 12 3.46 14.92 3.67
N LYS A 13 2.67 15.89 3.19
CA LYS A 13 1.32 15.66 2.69
C LYS A 13 1.34 14.79 1.42
N THR A 14 0.38 13.89 1.31
CA THR A 14 0.31 12.93 0.17
C THR A 14 0.11 13.63 -1.18
N GLN A 15 -0.64 14.73 -1.22
CA GLN A 15 -0.90 15.50 -2.44
C GLN A 15 0.35 16.23 -2.97
N ASP A 16 1.21 16.69 -2.04
CA ASP A 16 2.45 17.40 -2.38
C ASP A 16 3.43 16.48 -3.12
N ALA A 17 3.28 15.16 -2.99
CA ALA A 17 4.09 14.19 -3.73
C ALA A 17 4.03 14.43 -5.25
N LEU A 18 2.85 14.74 -5.81
CA LEU A 18 2.71 15.00 -7.26
C LEU A 18 2.82 16.49 -7.59
N GLU A 19 2.28 17.36 -6.75
CA GLU A 19 2.26 18.80 -7.02
C GLU A 19 3.66 19.45 -6.88
N LYS A 20 4.46 18.96 -5.92
CA LYS A 20 5.75 19.53 -5.52
C LYS A 20 6.76 18.41 -5.16
N PRO A 21 7.05 17.47 -6.09
CA PRO A 21 7.79 16.25 -5.78
C PRO A 21 9.16 16.50 -5.14
N GLU A 22 9.89 17.52 -5.60
CA GLU A 22 11.23 17.82 -5.06
C GLU A 22 11.19 18.31 -3.61
N GLU A 23 10.32 19.27 -3.32
CA GLU A 23 10.17 19.82 -1.97
C GLU A 23 9.61 18.76 -1.01
N TRP A 24 8.58 18.02 -1.45
CA TRP A 24 8.03 16.90 -0.70
C TRP A 24 9.11 15.83 -0.41
N ASN A 25 9.95 15.49 -1.39
CA ASN A 25 11.02 14.52 -1.22
C ASN A 25 12.08 15.01 -0.22
N LYS A 26 12.48 16.29 -0.33
CA LYS A 26 13.43 16.93 0.58
C LYS A 26 12.95 16.89 2.02
N GLN A 27 11.66 17.14 2.26
CA GLN A 27 11.07 17.03 3.60
C GLN A 27 11.18 15.60 4.15
N TRP A 28 10.84 14.59 3.34
CA TRP A 28 11.01 13.19 3.72
C TRP A 28 12.47 12.83 4.05
N GLU A 29 13.41 13.21 3.19
CA GLU A 29 14.84 12.92 3.40
C GLU A 29 15.40 13.64 4.64
N THR A 30 14.89 14.82 4.96
CA THR A 30 15.23 15.56 6.20
C THR A 30 14.69 14.83 7.44
N LEU A 31 13.45 14.33 7.39
CA LEU A 31 12.86 13.58 8.50
C LEU A 31 13.56 12.23 8.73
N VAL A 32 13.98 11.55 7.67
CA VAL A 32 14.75 10.31 7.76
C VAL A 32 16.16 10.58 8.29
N SER A 33 16.87 11.58 7.75
CA SER A 33 18.25 11.89 8.16
C SER A 33 18.35 12.42 9.61
N SER A 34 17.33 13.15 10.07
CA SER A 34 17.24 13.60 11.47
C SER A 34 16.94 12.49 12.48
N LYS A 35 16.75 11.23 12.03
CA LYS A 35 16.38 10.07 12.86
C LYS A 35 15.08 10.28 13.66
N ARG A 36 14.26 11.26 13.27
CA ARG A 36 12.95 11.54 13.87
C ARG A 36 11.91 10.50 13.45
N LEU A 37 12.17 9.79 12.36
CA LEU A 37 11.34 8.69 11.89
C LEU A 37 12.04 7.36 12.17
N SER A 38 11.28 6.39 12.67
CA SER A 38 11.71 5.01 12.80
C SER A 38 10.54 4.05 12.62
N PRO A 39 10.78 2.80 12.19
CA PRO A 39 9.74 1.77 12.20
C PRO A 39 9.12 1.56 13.59
N ALA A 40 9.90 1.71 14.67
CA ALA A 40 9.40 1.63 16.04
C ALA A 40 8.36 2.73 16.33
N LEU A 41 8.62 3.98 15.92
CA LEU A 41 7.65 5.07 16.05
C LEU A 41 6.36 4.78 15.27
N SER A 42 6.48 4.22 14.05
CA SER A 42 5.32 3.79 13.27
C SER A 42 4.48 2.75 14.00
N LEU A 43 5.14 1.76 14.63
CA LEU A 43 4.48 0.69 15.36
C LEU A 43 3.78 1.23 16.60
N GLU A 44 4.42 2.11 17.37
CA GLU A 44 3.81 2.72 18.56
C GLU A 44 2.62 3.62 18.18
N ASN A 45 2.73 4.42 17.11
CA ASN A 45 1.61 5.19 16.59
C ASN A 45 0.45 4.28 16.12
N GLY A 46 0.77 3.20 15.40
CA GLY A 46 -0.22 2.19 15.01
C GLY A 46 -0.86 1.55 16.24
N TRP A 47 -0.07 1.15 17.22
CA TRP A 47 -0.51 0.55 18.47
C TRP A 47 -1.45 1.48 19.23
N GLN A 48 -1.14 2.77 19.36
CA GLN A 48 -2.02 3.75 19.97
C GLN A 48 -3.33 3.88 19.18
N GLN A 49 -3.25 3.98 17.86
CA GLN A 49 -4.44 4.04 17.01
C GLN A 49 -5.31 2.79 17.13
N TYR A 50 -4.73 1.60 17.33
CA TYR A 50 -5.48 0.34 17.44
C TYR A 50 -5.92 -0.01 18.87
N SER A 51 -5.15 0.32 19.89
CA SER A 51 -5.50 0.08 21.29
C SER A 51 -6.66 0.98 21.74
N LEU A 52 -6.72 2.21 21.25
CA LEU A 52 -7.90 3.09 21.42
C LEU A 52 -9.12 2.60 20.62
N LYS A 53 -8.90 1.74 19.62
CA LYS A 53 -9.94 1.03 18.85
C LYS A 53 -10.33 -0.33 19.45
N ALA A 54 -9.78 -0.72 20.61
CA ALA A 54 -9.98 -2.04 21.21
C ALA A 54 -11.43 -2.38 21.61
N ASN A 55 -12.37 -1.42 21.53
CA ASN A 55 -13.81 -1.69 21.56
C ASN A 55 -14.42 -2.12 20.20
N GLY A 56 -13.62 -2.55 19.22
CA GLY A 56 -14.16 -3.25 18.05
C GLY A 56 -13.40 -3.17 16.72
N LEU A 57 -12.19 -2.60 16.66
CA LEU A 57 -11.44 -2.47 15.39
C LEU A 57 -9.95 -2.77 15.55
N SER A 58 -9.62 -4.05 15.62
CA SER A 58 -8.42 -4.56 14.95
C SER A 58 -8.44 -4.12 13.48
N LEU A 59 -7.30 -4.05 12.79
CA LEU A 59 -7.30 -4.15 11.32
C LEU A 59 -8.15 -5.37 11.04
N SER A 60 -9.36 -5.18 10.47
CA SER A 60 -10.21 -6.32 10.17
C SER A 60 -9.36 -7.20 9.25
N ALA A 61 -9.30 -8.50 9.50
CA ALA A 61 -8.48 -9.37 8.66
C ALA A 61 -8.86 -9.26 7.17
N ASP A 62 -10.06 -8.75 6.86
CA ASP A 62 -10.50 -8.29 5.55
C ASP A 62 -9.60 -7.20 4.95
N LEU A 63 -9.34 -6.11 5.68
CA LEU A 63 -8.42 -5.04 5.23
C LEU A 63 -7.01 -5.59 5.01
N TYR A 64 -6.54 -6.46 5.91
CA TYR A 64 -5.26 -7.14 5.75
C TYR A 64 -5.24 -8.03 4.50
N PHE A 65 -6.28 -8.84 4.29
CA PHE A 65 -6.47 -9.68 3.12
C PHE A 65 -6.42 -8.86 1.83
N GLU A 66 -7.17 -7.75 1.75
CA GLU A 66 -7.20 -6.90 0.56
C GLU A 66 -5.84 -6.25 0.30
N LEU A 67 -5.18 -5.79 1.36
CA LEU A 67 -3.87 -5.18 1.26
C LEU A 67 -2.81 -6.19 0.79
N LEU A 68 -2.76 -7.39 1.38
CA LEU A 68 -1.84 -8.46 1.01
C LEU A 68 -2.12 -8.96 -0.41
N SER A 69 -3.37 -9.30 -0.72
CA SER A 69 -3.74 -9.80 -2.05
C SER A 69 -3.38 -8.81 -3.14
N SER A 70 -3.72 -7.52 -2.98
CA SER A 70 -3.37 -6.50 -3.97
C SER A 70 -1.85 -6.25 -4.08
N THR A 71 -1.08 -6.58 -3.04
CA THR A 71 0.39 -6.51 -3.09
C THR A 71 0.96 -7.68 -3.89
N LEU A 72 0.43 -8.88 -3.70
CA LEU A 72 0.82 -10.06 -4.48
C LEU A 72 0.39 -9.93 -5.95
N ASP A 73 -0.82 -9.43 -6.21
CA ASP A 73 -1.31 -9.12 -7.57
C ASP A 73 -0.39 -8.11 -8.28
N LEU A 74 0.09 -7.10 -7.54
CA LEU A 74 1.06 -6.12 -8.06
C LEU A 74 2.39 -6.78 -8.43
N ARG A 75 2.89 -7.72 -7.63
CA ARG A 75 4.10 -8.50 -7.93
C ARG A 75 3.96 -9.30 -9.22
N LEU A 76 2.81 -9.97 -9.40
CA LEU A 76 2.52 -10.73 -10.63
C LEU A 76 2.54 -9.83 -11.87
N ARG A 77 1.93 -8.65 -11.79
CA ARG A 77 1.93 -7.67 -12.89
C ARG A 77 3.34 -7.22 -13.25
N LEU A 78 4.17 -6.96 -12.25
CA LEU A 78 5.58 -6.63 -12.45
C LEU A 78 6.36 -7.76 -13.11
N SER A 79 5.98 -9.02 -12.86
CA SER A 79 6.62 -10.21 -13.45
C SER A 79 6.23 -10.43 -14.92
N VAL A 80 5.01 -10.04 -15.32
CA VAL A 80 4.60 -10.03 -16.74
C VAL A 80 5.33 -8.94 -17.53
N PHE A 81 5.78 -7.88 -16.85
CA PHE A 81 6.57 -6.81 -17.44
C PHE A 81 8.05 -7.22 -17.58
N THR A 82 8.36 -8.08 -18.55
CA THR A 82 9.73 -8.27 -19.01
C THR A 82 10.14 -7.06 -19.85
N LEU A 83 10.72 -6.06 -19.21
CA LEU A 83 11.25 -4.89 -19.89
C LEU A 83 12.61 -5.25 -20.49
N GLN A 84 12.58 -5.77 -21.73
CA GLN A 84 13.78 -6.10 -22.48
C GLN A 84 14.74 -4.90 -22.48
N HIS A 85 15.96 -5.14 -22.01
CA HIS A 85 17.05 -4.17 -21.92
C HIS A 85 16.84 -3.00 -20.94
N LEU A 86 15.88 -3.07 -19.99
CA LEU A 86 15.75 -2.04 -18.95
C LEU A 86 17.05 -1.88 -18.17
N ASP A 87 17.69 -2.99 -17.80
CA ASP A 87 18.94 -3.02 -17.07
C ASP A 87 20.05 -2.28 -17.83
N ALA A 88 20.31 -2.66 -19.09
CA ALA A 88 21.33 -2.04 -19.92
C ALA A 88 21.04 -0.53 -20.13
N LYS A 89 19.80 -0.16 -20.45
CA LYS A 89 19.41 1.24 -20.64
C LYS A 89 19.55 2.06 -19.37
N TRP A 90 19.11 1.53 -18.23
CA TRP A 90 19.20 2.21 -16.94
C TRP A 90 20.65 2.41 -16.48
N MET A 91 21.49 1.41 -16.68
CA MET A 91 22.91 1.49 -16.34
C MET A 91 23.65 2.47 -17.26
N ALA A 92 23.28 2.55 -18.54
CA ALA A 92 23.85 3.52 -19.48
C ALA A 92 23.37 4.97 -19.27
N ALA A 93 22.25 5.17 -18.57
CA ALA A 93 21.71 6.50 -18.31
C ALA A 93 22.64 7.32 -17.40
N SER A 94 22.55 8.65 -17.48
CA SER A 94 23.26 9.52 -16.54
C SER A 94 22.65 9.45 -15.14
N VAL A 95 23.43 9.80 -14.11
CA VAL A 95 22.92 9.93 -12.72
C VAL A 95 21.75 10.92 -12.67
N ALA A 96 21.85 12.04 -13.40
CA ALA A 96 20.79 13.05 -13.45
C ALA A 96 19.49 12.46 -14.02
N THR A 97 19.57 11.73 -15.13
CA THR A 97 18.42 11.03 -15.73
C THR A 97 17.81 10.02 -14.76
N ARG A 98 18.64 9.17 -14.14
CA ARG A 98 18.18 8.20 -13.14
C ARG A 98 17.49 8.88 -11.96
N ARG A 99 18.05 9.99 -11.48
CA ARG A 99 17.50 10.77 -10.37
C ARG A 99 16.11 11.30 -10.70
N THR A 100 15.92 11.89 -11.88
CA THR A 100 14.60 12.36 -12.32
C THR A 100 13.56 11.24 -12.28
N HIS A 101 13.85 10.09 -12.88
CA HIS A 101 12.88 8.99 -12.94
C HIS A 101 12.67 8.28 -11.60
N ALA A 102 13.71 8.16 -10.77
CA ALA A 102 13.58 7.63 -9.41
C ALA A 102 12.68 8.53 -8.54
N LEU A 103 12.79 9.86 -8.68
CA LEU A 103 11.90 10.78 -7.99
C LEU A 103 10.44 10.61 -8.46
N VAL A 104 10.21 10.50 -9.77
CA VAL A 104 8.87 10.21 -10.30
C VAL A 104 8.35 8.91 -9.70
N GLY A 105 9.17 7.85 -9.67
CA GLY A 105 8.78 6.57 -9.06
C GLY A 105 8.37 6.68 -7.59
N ILE A 106 9.17 7.38 -6.78
CA ILE A 106 8.90 7.58 -5.35
C ILE A 106 7.63 8.42 -5.14
N SER A 107 7.53 9.57 -5.80
CA SER A 107 6.38 10.48 -5.69
C SER A 107 5.07 9.84 -6.15
N GLU A 108 5.09 9.19 -7.32
CA GLU A 108 3.94 8.50 -7.88
C GLU A 108 3.47 7.35 -6.99
N ALA A 109 4.39 6.62 -6.36
CA ALA A 109 4.08 5.54 -5.43
C ALA A 109 3.45 6.05 -4.13
N CYS A 110 4.02 7.11 -3.55
CA CYS A 110 3.48 7.70 -2.33
C CYS A 110 2.14 8.41 -2.57
N SER A 111 1.87 8.93 -3.77
CA SER A 111 0.58 9.55 -4.11
C SER A 111 -0.59 8.57 -4.19
N VAL A 112 -0.31 7.27 -4.39
CA VAL A 112 -1.34 6.23 -4.56
C VAL A 112 -2.31 6.20 -3.38
N ALA A 113 -1.79 6.31 -2.16
CA ALA A 113 -2.57 6.27 -0.93
C ALA A 113 -1.80 6.88 0.23
N ARG A 114 -2.52 7.49 1.18
CA ARG A 114 -1.92 8.07 2.39
C ARG A 114 -1.08 7.06 3.18
N ASN A 115 -1.57 5.84 3.38
CA ASN A 115 -0.81 4.81 4.08
C ASN A 115 0.47 4.37 3.34
N LEU A 116 0.53 4.52 2.01
CA LEU A 116 1.76 4.29 1.25
C LEU A 116 2.75 5.45 1.40
N ASN A 117 2.26 6.70 1.36
CA ASN A 117 3.06 7.87 1.73
C ASN A 117 3.67 7.70 3.13
N ASP A 118 2.84 7.39 4.12
CA ASP A 118 3.28 7.25 5.51
C ASP A 118 4.26 6.07 5.66
N SER A 119 4.05 4.96 4.93
CA SER A 119 4.93 3.80 4.95
C SER A 119 6.35 4.05 4.44
N ARG A 120 6.62 5.23 3.85
CA ARG A 120 7.98 5.63 3.45
C ARG A 120 8.95 5.65 4.62
N MET A 121 8.47 5.87 5.85
CA MET A 121 9.29 5.75 7.06
C MET A 121 9.84 4.33 7.31
N LEU A 122 9.24 3.31 6.68
CA LEU A 122 9.66 1.90 6.78
C LEU A 122 10.72 1.53 5.73
N THR A 123 11.01 2.44 4.79
CA THR A 123 11.87 2.20 3.63
C THR A 123 13.05 3.19 3.57
N GLY A 124 13.34 3.91 4.65
CA GLY A 124 14.34 5.00 4.66
C GLY A 124 15.77 4.57 4.31
N ASP A 125 16.07 3.27 4.35
CA ASP A 125 17.33 2.67 3.94
C ASP A 125 17.34 2.16 2.49
N ILE A 126 16.17 1.99 1.87
CA ILE A 126 16.05 1.44 0.52
C ILE A 126 15.65 2.53 -0.48
N LEU A 127 14.61 3.31 -0.17
CA LEU A 127 13.95 4.23 -1.10
C LEU A 127 14.36 5.68 -0.86
N THR A 128 15.68 5.93 -0.80
CA THR A 128 16.21 7.30 -0.89
C THR A 128 16.56 7.62 -2.33
N LEU A 129 16.45 8.89 -2.70
CA LEU A 129 16.67 9.29 -4.09
C LEU A 129 18.11 9.01 -4.52
N ASN A 130 19.08 9.23 -3.63
CA ASN A 130 20.49 8.92 -3.87
C ASN A 130 20.73 7.42 -4.04
N HIS A 131 20.15 6.58 -3.17
CA HIS A 131 20.38 5.14 -3.21
C HIS A 131 19.86 4.50 -4.50
N LEU A 132 18.74 4.99 -5.03
CA LEU A 132 18.18 4.50 -6.29
C LEU A 132 18.91 5.01 -7.55
N SER A 133 19.54 6.19 -7.50
CA SER A 133 20.00 6.90 -8.71
C SER A 133 21.52 6.94 -8.91
N LEU A 134 22.34 6.90 -7.84
CA LEU A 134 23.79 7.08 -7.97
C LEU A 134 24.45 5.93 -8.72
N ASP A 135 24.42 4.72 -8.17
CA ASP A 135 25.02 3.52 -8.79
C ASP A 135 24.08 2.87 -9.83
N GLY A 136 22.77 3.11 -9.71
CA GLY A 136 21.76 2.50 -10.58
C GLY A 136 21.49 1.01 -10.31
N LYS A 137 22.48 0.24 -9.84
CA LYS A 137 22.34 -1.21 -9.55
C LYS A 137 21.22 -1.52 -8.56
N ILE A 138 21.04 -0.69 -7.53
CA ILE A 138 20.02 -0.89 -6.49
C ILE A 138 18.62 -1.04 -7.08
N LEU A 139 18.24 -0.18 -8.03
CA LEU A 139 16.93 -0.30 -8.67
C LEU A 139 16.80 -1.61 -9.46
N ILE A 140 17.88 -2.02 -10.14
CA ILE A 140 17.91 -3.26 -10.91
C ILE A 140 17.83 -4.49 -10.01
N ASP A 141 18.52 -4.49 -8.87
CA ASP A 141 18.47 -5.58 -7.89
C ASP A 141 17.07 -5.69 -7.26
N LEU A 142 16.46 -4.54 -6.92
CA LEU A 142 15.07 -4.50 -6.49
C LEU A 142 14.15 -5.09 -7.56
N TRP A 143 14.28 -4.65 -8.82
CA TRP A 143 13.47 -5.17 -9.94
C TRP A 143 13.63 -6.68 -10.13
N LYS A 144 14.86 -7.19 -10.16
CA LYS A 144 15.16 -8.62 -10.31
C LYS A 144 14.63 -9.46 -9.15
N SER A 145 14.66 -8.95 -7.92
CA SER A 145 14.11 -9.66 -6.75
C SER A 145 12.56 -9.68 -6.72
N ILE A 146 11.92 -8.73 -7.41
CA ILE A 146 10.46 -8.66 -7.50
C ILE A 146 9.94 -9.65 -8.55
N ILE A 147 10.61 -9.71 -9.70
CA ILE A 147 10.23 -10.61 -10.80
C ILE A 147 10.36 -12.05 -10.32
N ILE A 148 9.30 -12.82 -10.54
CA ILE A 148 9.31 -14.26 -10.32
C ILE A 148 8.92 -14.97 -11.60
N PRO A 149 9.56 -16.12 -11.94
CA PRO A 149 9.08 -17.00 -12.99
C PRO A 149 7.61 -17.40 -12.79
N ASN A 150 6.88 -17.52 -13.90
CA ASN A 150 5.49 -17.99 -13.87
C ASN A 150 5.40 -19.39 -13.24
N GLY A 151 4.52 -19.53 -12.25
CA GLY A 151 4.28 -20.81 -11.57
C GLY A 151 5.18 -21.08 -10.34
N ASP A 152 6.10 -20.17 -10.03
CA ASP A 152 6.93 -20.28 -8.82
C ASP A 152 6.06 -20.06 -7.55
N PRO A 153 6.12 -20.98 -6.56
CA PRO A 153 5.42 -20.83 -5.28
C PRO A 153 5.74 -19.53 -4.52
N ALA A 154 6.92 -18.92 -4.74
CA ALA A 154 7.31 -17.65 -4.14
C ALA A 154 6.37 -16.49 -4.54
N ALA A 155 5.59 -16.63 -5.61
CA ALA A 155 4.57 -15.65 -5.99
C ALA A 155 3.47 -15.49 -4.94
N ALA A 156 3.23 -16.53 -4.14
CA ALA A 156 2.22 -16.55 -3.09
C ALA A 156 2.70 -15.90 -1.77
N THR A 157 3.96 -15.48 -1.69
CA THR A 157 4.56 -14.89 -0.48
C THR A 157 5.08 -13.48 -0.74
N LEU A 158 5.17 -12.69 0.35
CA LEU A 158 5.77 -11.37 0.29
C LEU A 158 7.29 -11.50 0.10
N GLN A 159 7.84 -10.71 -0.83
CA GLN A 159 9.29 -10.59 -0.97
C GLN A 159 9.86 -9.88 0.25
N SER A 160 10.95 -10.43 0.80
CA SER A 160 11.74 -9.72 1.80
C SER A 160 12.74 -8.78 1.13
N PHE A 161 12.86 -7.57 1.66
CA PHE A 161 13.82 -6.57 1.22
C PHE A 161 14.65 -6.14 2.43
N PRO A 162 15.85 -6.71 2.63
CA PRO A 162 16.65 -6.42 3.81
C PRO A 162 17.05 -4.95 3.81
N GLY A 163 17.07 -4.35 5.01
CA GLY A 163 17.51 -2.97 5.21
C GLY A 163 17.98 -2.80 6.64
N LYS A 164 19.09 -2.11 6.86
CA LYS A 164 19.73 -2.02 8.19
C LYS A 164 18.76 -1.56 9.28
N SER A 165 17.95 -0.55 9.00
CA SER A 165 16.99 0.01 9.97
C SER A 165 15.81 -0.93 10.20
N TRP A 166 15.34 -1.57 9.14
CA TRP A 166 14.22 -2.49 9.16
C TRP A 166 14.57 -3.80 9.88
N GLU A 167 15.73 -4.39 9.59
CA GLU A 167 16.20 -5.62 10.23
C GLU A 167 16.47 -5.41 11.73
N ALA A 168 17.10 -4.28 12.09
CA ALA A 168 17.30 -3.93 13.49
C ALA A 168 15.96 -3.81 14.24
N PHE A 169 14.96 -3.22 13.59
CA PHE A 169 13.60 -3.15 14.12
C PHE A 169 12.97 -4.54 14.27
N LEU A 170 12.98 -5.39 13.24
CA LEU A 170 12.41 -6.73 13.31
C LEU A 170 13.05 -7.56 14.44
N LYS A 171 14.39 -7.53 14.55
CA LYS A 171 15.12 -8.19 15.65
C LYS A 171 14.71 -7.67 17.02
N SER A 172 14.44 -6.37 17.15
CA SER A 172 13.97 -5.79 18.42
C SER A 172 12.56 -6.25 18.79
N GLU A 173 11.73 -6.59 17.79
CA GLU A 173 10.36 -7.05 17.98
C GLU A 173 10.26 -8.54 18.29
N GLU A 174 11.19 -9.36 17.77
CA GLU A 174 11.29 -10.80 18.09
C GLU A 174 11.47 -11.06 19.58
N ASN A 175 12.10 -10.14 20.30
CA ASN A 175 12.38 -10.26 21.73
C ASN A 175 11.25 -9.69 22.62
N ARG A 176 10.19 -9.11 22.04
CA ARG A 176 9.08 -8.54 22.81
C ARG A 176 7.95 -9.55 23.01
N PRO A 177 7.19 -9.46 24.12
CA PRO A 177 6.00 -10.27 24.32
C PRO A 177 5.02 -10.07 23.16
N SER A 178 4.74 -11.15 22.42
CA SER A 178 3.80 -11.09 21.31
C SER A 178 2.36 -10.99 21.82
N ASN A 179 1.56 -10.17 21.15
CA ASN A 179 0.12 -10.25 21.22
C ASN A 179 -0.48 -10.08 19.82
N LYS A 180 -1.69 -10.60 19.63
CA LYS A 180 -2.37 -10.63 18.33
C LYS A 180 -2.49 -9.25 17.68
N LEU A 181 -2.66 -8.18 18.47
CA LEU A 181 -2.74 -6.84 17.90
C LEU A 181 -1.39 -6.39 17.32
N ARG A 182 -0.30 -6.64 18.06
CA ARG A 182 1.06 -6.27 17.62
C ARG A 182 1.45 -7.05 16.37
N GLU A 183 1.13 -8.34 16.33
CA GLU A 183 1.31 -9.20 15.14
C GLU A 183 0.57 -8.65 13.92
N ASN A 184 -0.68 -8.20 14.10
CA ASN A 184 -1.47 -7.63 13.01
C ASN A 184 -0.85 -6.33 12.46
N ILE A 185 -0.38 -5.45 13.34
CA ILE A 185 0.25 -4.19 12.94
C ILE A 185 1.58 -4.46 12.23
N LEU A 186 2.41 -5.37 12.76
CA LEU A 186 3.66 -5.77 12.11
C LEU A 186 3.42 -6.41 10.74
N GLY A 187 2.37 -7.23 10.61
CA GLY A 187 1.92 -7.77 9.33
C GLY A 187 1.55 -6.66 8.34
N GLU A 188 0.74 -5.69 8.76
CA GLU A 188 0.36 -4.53 7.94
C GLU A 188 1.58 -3.72 7.48
N MET A 189 2.49 -3.42 8.40
CA MET A 189 3.74 -2.70 8.10
C MET A 189 4.58 -3.43 7.06
N LYS A 190 4.74 -4.76 7.19
CA LYS A 190 5.45 -5.60 6.20
C LYS A 190 4.82 -5.49 4.82
N VAL A 191 3.49 -5.58 4.74
CA VAL A 191 2.78 -5.49 3.46
C VAL A 191 2.89 -4.09 2.85
N LEU A 192 2.67 -3.03 3.63
CA LEU A 192 2.77 -1.64 3.14
C LEU A 192 4.17 -1.31 2.64
N ARG A 193 5.19 -1.67 3.41
CA ARG A 193 6.61 -1.51 3.03
C ARG A 193 6.90 -2.18 1.68
N THR A 194 6.50 -3.45 1.56
CA THR A 194 6.69 -4.25 0.34
C THR A 194 5.96 -3.64 -0.85
N LYS A 195 4.69 -3.26 -0.65
CA LYS A 195 3.84 -2.64 -1.66
C LYS A 195 4.39 -1.32 -2.17
N LEU A 196 4.94 -0.49 -1.27
CA LEU A 196 5.59 0.76 -1.64
C LEU A 196 6.80 0.50 -2.54
N ILE A 197 7.68 -0.44 -2.16
CA ILE A 197 8.86 -0.81 -2.97
C ILE A 197 8.42 -1.28 -4.37
N TYR A 198 7.39 -2.14 -4.47
CA TYR A 198 6.85 -2.58 -5.75
C TYR A 198 6.37 -1.41 -6.61
N TYR A 199 5.61 -0.47 -6.04
CA TYR A 199 5.16 0.71 -6.79
C TYR A 199 6.31 1.61 -7.23
N VAL A 200 7.33 1.83 -6.38
CA VAL A 200 8.48 2.65 -6.76
C VAL A 200 9.21 2.02 -7.94
N VAL A 201 9.48 0.72 -7.90
CA VAL A 201 10.10 0.02 -9.04
C VAL A 201 9.22 0.11 -10.28
N TRP A 202 7.90 -0.10 -10.13
CA TRP A 202 6.95 -0.04 -11.24
C TRP A 202 6.96 1.32 -11.94
N PHE A 203 6.74 2.40 -11.17
CA PHE A 203 6.58 3.74 -11.70
C PHE A 203 7.91 4.34 -12.15
N THR A 204 9.03 4.02 -11.50
CA THR A 204 10.36 4.40 -12.02
C THR A 204 10.59 3.79 -13.40
N SER A 205 10.29 2.50 -13.56
CA SER A 205 10.49 1.79 -14.83
C SER A 205 9.60 2.36 -15.94
N TYR A 206 8.34 2.66 -15.63
CA TYR A 206 7.41 3.24 -16.60
C TYR A 206 7.83 4.65 -17.02
N SER A 207 8.16 5.50 -16.04
CA SER A 207 8.64 6.85 -16.30
C SER A 207 9.90 6.84 -17.17
N PHE A 208 10.86 5.97 -16.84
CA PHE A 208 12.12 5.85 -17.57
C PHE A 208 11.93 5.37 -19.02
N LEU A 209 10.93 4.54 -19.28
CA LEU A 209 10.59 4.05 -20.61
C LEU A 209 9.60 4.93 -21.38
N GLY A 210 9.17 6.06 -20.80
CA GLY A 210 8.17 6.93 -21.41
C GLY A 210 6.77 6.30 -21.49
N ILE A 211 6.48 5.30 -20.67
CA ILE A 211 5.17 4.65 -20.61
C ILE A 211 4.28 5.44 -19.65
N PRO A 212 3.06 5.85 -20.08
CA PRO A 212 2.14 6.57 -19.20
C PRO A 212 1.81 5.78 -17.93
N ARG A 213 1.62 6.48 -16.82
CA ARG A 213 1.24 5.88 -15.54
C ARG A 213 -0.05 5.07 -15.71
N PRO A 214 -0.08 3.79 -15.30
CA PRO A 214 -1.27 2.97 -15.40
C PRO A 214 -2.30 3.43 -14.35
N PRO A 215 -3.61 3.26 -14.62
CA PRO A 215 -4.63 3.51 -13.61
C PRO A 215 -4.39 2.68 -12.35
N ILE A 216 -4.59 3.30 -11.19
CA ILE A 216 -4.45 2.60 -9.91
C ILE A 216 -5.63 1.66 -9.74
N MET A 217 -5.33 0.37 -9.90
CA MET A 217 -6.28 -0.71 -9.65
C MET A 217 -6.36 -0.95 -8.16
N VAL A 218 -7.56 -0.86 -7.61
CA VAL A 218 -7.83 -1.12 -6.21
C VAL A 218 -9.05 -2.03 -6.09
N ARG A 219 -9.20 -2.62 -4.91
CA ARG A 219 -10.47 -3.20 -4.48
C ARG A 219 -11.11 -2.16 -3.57
N LYS A 220 -12.10 -1.41 -4.07
CA LYS A 220 -12.69 -0.31 -3.28
C LYS A 220 -13.52 -0.89 -2.15
N ASN A 221 -13.21 -0.52 -0.90
CA ASN A 221 -14.07 -0.84 0.24
C ASN A 221 -15.20 0.19 0.35
N HIS A 222 -16.33 -0.09 -0.31
CA HIS A 222 -17.52 0.78 -0.26
C HIS A 222 -18.30 0.67 1.06
N GLY A 223 -18.04 -0.35 1.87
CA GLY A 223 -18.82 -0.68 3.07
C GLY A 223 -18.48 0.11 4.34
N THR A 224 -17.22 0.53 4.52
CA THR A 224 -16.74 1.06 5.81
C THR A 224 -17.18 2.50 6.10
N THR A 225 -17.68 3.23 5.10
CA THR A 225 -18.15 4.61 5.27
C THR A 225 -19.59 4.70 5.76
N ARG A 226 -20.46 3.72 5.43
CA ARG A 226 -21.86 3.71 5.89
C ARG A 226 -22.00 3.29 7.34
N ASN A 227 -21.17 2.35 7.81
CA ASN A 227 -21.24 1.81 9.16
C ASN A 227 -19.93 2.06 9.91
N ARG A 228 -19.55 3.33 10.09
CA ARG A 228 -18.45 3.65 11.01
C ARG A 228 -18.83 3.18 12.40
N THR A 229 -17.96 2.42 13.05
CA THR A 229 -18.17 2.07 14.46
C THR A 229 -18.13 3.33 15.31
N ASP A 230 -18.72 3.30 16.49
CA ASP A 230 -18.71 4.48 17.38
C ASP A 230 -17.28 4.86 17.77
N ALA A 231 -16.39 3.87 17.96
CA ALA A 231 -14.95 4.11 18.14
C ALA A 231 -14.31 4.90 16.97
N GLN A 232 -14.69 4.63 15.71
CA GLN A 232 -14.19 5.40 14.56
C GLN A 232 -14.73 6.83 14.53
N LYS A 233 -15.97 7.04 14.96
CA LYS A 233 -16.56 8.37 15.03
C LYS A 233 -15.88 9.19 16.11
N GLU A 234 -15.71 8.62 17.30
CA GLU A 234 -15.02 9.27 18.43
C GLU A 234 -13.56 9.59 18.11
N TRP A 235 -12.83 8.68 17.48
CA TRP A 235 -11.45 8.99 17.04
C TRP A 235 -11.41 10.13 16.03
N SER A 236 -12.33 10.12 15.05
CA SER A 236 -12.41 11.20 14.06
C SER A 236 -12.74 12.54 14.69
N LYS A 237 -13.45 12.54 15.82
CA LYS A 237 -13.75 13.73 16.62
C LYS A 237 -12.52 14.15 17.41
N LEU A 238 -11.87 13.24 18.12
CA LEU A 238 -10.63 13.50 18.87
C LEU A 238 -9.52 14.04 17.97
N GLU A 239 -9.29 13.45 16.79
CA GLU A 239 -8.29 13.94 15.84
C GLU A 239 -8.59 15.37 15.37
N LYS A 240 -9.87 15.71 15.16
CA LYS A 240 -10.27 17.09 14.83
C LYS A 240 -10.05 18.05 15.99
N GLU A 241 -10.39 17.65 17.22
CA GLU A 241 -10.18 18.50 18.40
C GLU A 241 -8.69 18.71 18.69
N LEU A 242 -7.87 17.66 18.61
CA LEU A 242 -6.41 17.78 18.73
C LEU A 242 -5.84 18.75 17.69
N ARG A 243 -6.26 18.62 16.42
CA ARG A 243 -5.83 19.58 15.37
C ARG A 243 -6.26 21.01 15.67
N LYS A 244 -7.49 21.22 16.16
CA LYS A 244 -7.97 22.55 16.54
C LYS A 244 -7.16 23.12 17.71
N MET A 245 -6.85 22.30 18.72
CA MET A 245 -6.05 22.71 19.87
C MET A 245 -4.63 23.10 19.45
N SER A 246 -3.99 22.33 18.56
CA SER A 246 -2.61 22.56 18.14
C SER A 246 -2.44 23.66 17.10
N LEU A 247 -3.39 23.83 16.16
CA LEU A 247 -3.22 24.70 14.99
C LEU A 247 -4.22 25.86 14.93
N GLY A 248 -5.18 25.90 15.84
CA GLY A 248 -6.32 26.81 15.78
C GLY A 248 -7.44 26.33 14.85
N ASN A 249 -8.66 26.79 15.12
CA ASN A 249 -9.87 26.32 14.44
C ASN A 249 -9.88 26.59 12.92
N ALA A 250 -9.41 27.77 12.48
CA ALA A 250 -9.39 28.14 11.07
C ALA A 250 -8.46 27.22 10.26
N THR A 251 -7.21 27.08 10.70
CA THR A 251 -6.19 26.22 10.08
C THR A 251 -6.62 24.76 10.07
N ALA A 252 -7.14 24.25 11.20
CA ALA A 252 -7.63 22.88 11.27
C ALA A 252 -8.78 22.60 10.28
N LYS A 253 -9.70 23.56 10.11
CA LYS A 253 -10.81 23.46 9.15
C LYS A 253 -10.33 23.49 7.70
N GLN A 254 -9.36 24.35 7.38
CA GLN A 254 -8.70 24.41 6.08
C GLN A 254 -8.07 23.06 5.73
N ILE A 255 -7.21 22.53 6.61
CA ILE A 255 -6.52 21.24 6.42
C ILE A 255 -7.54 20.10 6.23
N CYS A 256 -8.60 20.05 7.05
CA CYS A 256 -9.63 19.01 6.90
C CYS A 256 -10.34 19.07 5.54
N ARG A 257 -10.53 20.27 4.97
CA ARG A 257 -11.13 20.44 3.63
C ARG A 257 -10.18 19.96 2.55
N GLU A 258 -8.91 20.36 2.63
CA GLU A 258 -7.85 19.92 1.70
C GLU A 258 -7.66 18.41 1.73
N ASP A 259 -7.55 17.81 2.92
CA ASP A 259 -7.44 16.36 3.11
C ASP A 259 -8.63 15.62 2.47
N ARG A 260 -9.85 16.14 2.66
CA ARG A 260 -11.06 15.54 2.07
C ARG A 260 -11.06 15.65 0.55
N ALA A 261 -10.70 16.81 0.00
CA ALA A 261 -10.60 17.01 -1.45
C ALA A 261 -9.56 16.06 -2.06
N ALA A 262 -8.37 15.96 -1.47
CA ALA A 262 -7.31 15.07 -1.91
C ALA A 262 -7.70 13.58 -1.80
N VAL A 263 -8.49 13.19 -0.78
CA VAL A 263 -9.05 11.84 -0.71
C VAL A 263 -10.02 11.58 -1.86
N LEU A 264 -10.93 12.50 -2.14
CA LEU A 264 -11.93 12.35 -3.22
C LEU A 264 -11.25 12.26 -4.58
N ASP A 265 -10.27 13.12 -4.86
CA ASP A 265 -9.49 13.09 -6.09
C ASP A 265 -8.81 11.73 -6.31
N ARG A 266 -8.10 11.22 -5.30
CA ARG A 266 -7.51 9.87 -5.35
C ARG A 266 -8.54 8.76 -5.54
N MET A 267 -9.75 8.90 -4.99
CA MET A 267 -10.81 7.89 -5.19
C MET A 267 -11.37 7.90 -6.62
N ASN A 268 -11.40 9.06 -7.28
CA ASN A 268 -11.89 9.21 -8.65
C ASN A 268 -10.94 8.57 -9.67
N GLY A 269 -9.62 8.60 -9.42
CA GLY A 269 -8.62 7.93 -10.26
C GLY A 269 -8.58 6.41 -10.12
N ARG A 270 -9.21 5.85 -9.09
CA ARG A 270 -9.16 4.41 -8.78
C ARG A 270 -10.16 3.61 -9.62
N ARG A 271 -9.72 2.45 -10.09
CA ARG A 271 -10.54 1.50 -10.89
C ARG A 271 -10.65 0.16 -10.15
N GLU A 272 -11.81 -0.50 -10.29
CA GLU A 272 -12.00 -1.84 -9.72
C GLU A 272 -11.17 -2.88 -10.49
N GLN A 273 -10.82 -3.97 -9.83
CA GLN A 273 -10.05 -5.07 -10.39
C GLN A 273 -10.85 -6.37 -10.33
N CYS A 274 -10.78 -7.17 -11.39
CA CYS A 274 -11.35 -8.51 -11.38
C CYS A 274 -10.52 -9.43 -10.48
N GLN A 275 -11.18 -10.11 -9.54
CA GLN A 275 -10.55 -11.06 -8.61
C GLN A 275 -9.97 -12.31 -9.29
N HIS A 276 -10.35 -12.60 -10.54
CA HIS A 276 -9.88 -13.76 -11.28
C HIS A 276 -8.75 -13.43 -12.26
N CYS A 277 -9.05 -12.63 -13.29
CA CYS A 277 -8.10 -12.35 -14.37
C CYS A 277 -7.23 -11.11 -14.12
N LEU A 278 -7.41 -10.45 -12.97
CA LEU A 278 -6.69 -9.23 -12.57
C LEU A 278 -6.87 -8.03 -13.51
N ARG A 279 -7.74 -8.13 -14.52
CA ARG A 279 -8.07 -7.03 -15.43
C ARG A 279 -8.68 -5.86 -14.66
N GLY A 280 -8.23 -4.67 -14.99
CA GLY A 280 -8.81 -3.42 -14.50
C GLY A 280 -10.09 -3.05 -15.23
N GLN A 281 -11.00 -2.41 -14.50
CA GLN A 281 -12.23 -1.85 -15.04
C GLN A 281 -11.93 -0.65 -15.94
N LEU A 282 -12.49 -0.65 -17.15
CA LEU A 282 -12.46 0.50 -18.06
C LEU A 282 -13.44 1.61 -17.58
N PRO A 283 -13.25 2.88 -17.96
CA PRO A 283 -14.09 3.99 -17.47
C PRO A 283 -15.61 3.77 -17.61
N GLU A 284 -16.05 3.24 -18.76
CA GLU A 284 -17.47 3.01 -19.07
C GLU A 284 -18.00 1.65 -18.61
N GLU A 285 -17.12 0.78 -18.08
CA GLU A 285 -17.47 -0.58 -17.72
C GLU A 285 -17.90 -0.68 -16.26
N LYS A 286 -18.82 -1.59 -15.93
CA LYS A 286 -19.16 -1.95 -14.55
C LYS A 286 -18.89 -3.42 -14.27
N PHE A 287 -17.98 -3.68 -13.35
CA PHE A 287 -17.75 -5.04 -12.85
C PHE A 287 -18.90 -5.50 -11.96
N GLN A 288 -19.22 -6.79 -12.03
CA GLN A 288 -20.19 -7.44 -11.18
C GLN A 288 -19.60 -7.70 -9.80
N ARG A 289 -20.38 -7.54 -8.75
CA ARG A 289 -19.97 -7.78 -7.36
C ARG A 289 -20.58 -9.05 -6.81
N CYS A 290 -19.86 -9.79 -5.99
CA CYS A 290 -20.44 -10.90 -5.23
C CYS A 290 -21.48 -10.39 -4.21
N GLY A 291 -22.76 -10.71 -4.43
CA GLY A 291 -23.85 -10.33 -3.52
C GLY A 291 -23.64 -10.84 -2.10
N ARG A 292 -23.31 -12.12 -1.91
CA ARG A 292 -23.13 -12.71 -0.57
C ARG A 292 -22.04 -12.02 0.26
N CYS A 293 -20.91 -11.65 -0.35
CA CYS A 293 -19.84 -10.91 0.33
C CYS A 293 -20.29 -9.50 0.72
N TRP A 294 -21.01 -8.84 -0.18
CA TRP A 294 -21.53 -7.51 0.06
C TRP A 294 -22.60 -7.52 1.16
N ASP A 295 -23.63 -8.35 1.03
CA ASP A 295 -24.78 -8.32 1.92
C ASP A 295 -24.40 -8.68 3.36
N LYS A 296 -23.49 -9.65 3.55
CA LYS A 296 -23.08 -10.11 4.89
C LYS A 296 -21.99 -9.26 5.54
N LEU A 297 -21.01 -8.80 4.77
CA LEU A 297 -19.76 -8.23 5.31
C LEU A 297 -19.40 -6.88 4.68
N GLN A 298 -20.17 -6.43 3.69
CA GLN A 298 -19.87 -5.26 2.88
C GLN A 298 -18.48 -5.32 2.23
N ARG A 299 -17.97 -6.54 2.00
CA ARG A 299 -16.69 -6.79 1.31
C ARG A 299 -16.88 -6.71 -0.19
N SER A 300 -16.03 -5.94 -0.85
CA SER A 300 -16.17 -5.65 -2.27
C SER A 300 -15.30 -6.59 -3.11
N VAL A 301 -15.89 -7.71 -3.55
CA VAL A 301 -15.25 -8.64 -4.48
C VAL A 301 -15.87 -8.52 -5.87
N TYR A 302 -15.06 -8.10 -6.84
CA TYR A 302 -15.50 -7.77 -8.20
C TYR A 302 -15.02 -8.78 -9.25
N TYR A 303 -15.84 -8.95 -10.28
CA TYR A 303 -15.58 -9.78 -11.44
C TYR A 303 -15.99 -9.05 -12.72
N CYS A 304 -15.17 -9.15 -13.76
CA CYS A 304 -15.54 -8.57 -15.06
C CYS A 304 -16.63 -9.36 -15.78
N SER A 305 -16.83 -10.64 -15.43
CA SER A 305 -17.87 -11.48 -15.99
C SER A 305 -18.30 -12.57 -15.01
N LYS A 306 -19.46 -13.17 -15.26
CA LYS A 306 -19.93 -14.35 -14.52
C LYS A 306 -18.97 -15.54 -14.67
N ASP A 307 -18.34 -15.69 -15.84
CA ASP A 307 -17.35 -16.74 -16.08
C ASP A 307 -16.13 -16.57 -15.17
N CYS A 308 -15.63 -15.33 -15.02
CA CYS A 308 -14.55 -15.04 -14.08
C CYS A 308 -14.97 -15.33 -12.62
N GLN A 309 -16.22 -15.04 -12.27
CA GLN A 309 -16.74 -15.38 -10.93
C GLN A 309 -16.76 -16.89 -10.71
N VAL A 310 -17.28 -17.67 -11.66
CA VAL A 310 -17.35 -19.13 -11.58
C VAL A 310 -15.95 -19.75 -11.52
N ALA A 311 -15.04 -19.29 -12.38
CA ALA A 311 -13.66 -19.77 -12.45
C ALA A 311 -12.89 -19.51 -11.14
N ALA A 312 -13.08 -18.35 -10.52
CA ALA A 312 -12.49 -18.06 -9.22
C ALA A 312 -13.22 -18.70 -8.03
N TYR A 313 -14.46 -19.18 -8.19
CA TYR A 313 -15.29 -19.57 -7.05
C TYR A 313 -14.68 -20.70 -6.23
N LYS A 314 -14.48 -21.87 -6.84
CA LYS A 314 -13.91 -23.03 -6.13
C LYS A 314 -12.46 -22.81 -5.69
N PRO A 315 -11.54 -22.28 -6.54
CA PRO A 315 -10.13 -22.21 -6.18
C PRO A 315 -9.82 -21.18 -5.09
N THR A 316 -10.47 -20.02 -5.09
CA THR A 316 -10.05 -18.89 -4.23
C THR A 316 -11.20 -18.25 -3.46
N HIS A 317 -12.34 -17.98 -4.10
CA HIS A 317 -13.39 -17.19 -3.47
C HIS A 317 -14.19 -17.94 -2.40
N LYS A 318 -14.43 -19.25 -2.56
CA LYS A 318 -15.22 -20.08 -1.63
C LYS A 318 -14.65 -20.03 -0.20
N ALA A 319 -13.33 -19.90 -0.06
CA ALA A 319 -12.68 -19.80 1.23
C ALA A 319 -13.14 -18.55 2.01
N ILE A 320 -13.38 -17.44 1.30
CA ILE A 320 -13.65 -16.12 1.91
C ILE A 320 -15.11 -15.66 1.79
N CYS A 321 -15.92 -16.31 0.94
CA CYS A 321 -17.24 -15.84 0.54
C CYS A 321 -18.22 -15.71 1.73
N GLY A 322 -18.50 -14.48 2.14
CA GLY A 322 -19.44 -14.19 3.24
C GLY A 322 -18.98 -14.69 4.62
N LYS A 323 -17.67 -14.88 4.82
CA LYS A 323 -17.07 -15.31 6.09
C LYS A 323 -16.17 -14.23 6.67
N VAL A 324 -16.30 -13.97 7.98
CA VAL A 324 -15.36 -13.14 8.73
C VAL A 324 -14.00 -13.81 8.71
N LEU A 325 -12.96 -13.06 8.39
CA LEU A 325 -11.60 -13.57 8.35
C LEU A 325 -10.89 -13.32 9.69
N ASP A 326 -9.97 -14.22 10.04
CA ASP A 326 -8.84 -13.91 10.90
C ASP A 326 -7.57 -13.74 10.04
N VAL A 327 -6.48 -13.25 10.63
CA VAL A 327 -5.25 -12.95 9.89
C VAL A 327 -4.62 -14.19 9.25
N LYS A 328 -4.74 -15.36 9.88
CA LYS A 328 -4.24 -16.62 9.33
C LYS A 328 -5.01 -17.00 8.07
N THR A 329 -6.34 -16.94 8.13
CA THR A 329 -7.24 -17.24 7.00
C THR A 329 -7.07 -16.21 5.90
N ALA A 330 -6.93 -14.92 6.25
CA ALA A 330 -6.64 -13.85 5.30
C ALA A 330 -5.30 -14.08 4.57
N THR A 331 -4.26 -14.50 5.29
CA THR A 331 -2.94 -14.82 4.69
C THR A 331 -3.06 -15.99 3.71
N ALA A 332 -3.66 -17.10 4.14
CA ALA A 332 -3.85 -18.28 3.30
C ALA A 332 -4.72 -17.99 2.06
N ALA A 333 -5.79 -17.21 2.22
CA ALA A 333 -6.66 -16.81 1.12
C ALA A 333 -5.96 -15.87 0.12
N ALA A 334 -5.15 -14.92 0.60
CA ALA A 334 -4.40 -14.02 -0.26
C ALA A 334 -3.34 -14.80 -1.07
N ALA A 335 -2.60 -15.69 -0.41
CA ALA A 335 -1.65 -16.60 -1.06
C ALA A 335 -2.32 -17.46 -2.16
N SER A 336 -3.49 -18.02 -1.84
CA SER A 336 -4.28 -18.82 -2.81
C SER A 336 -4.82 -17.99 -3.97
N SER A 337 -5.03 -16.68 -3.77
CA SER A 337 -5.54 -15.78 -4.81
C SER A 337 -4.54 -15.53 -5.93
N VAL A 338 -3.26 -15.78 -5.68
CA VAL A 338 -2.17 -15.75 -6.65
C VAL A 338 -2.23 -17.04 -7.49
N SER A 339 -3.17 -17.11 -8.43
CA SER A 339 -3.14 -18.12 -9.48
C SER A 339 -2.53 -17.49 -10.74
N PRO A 340 -1.70 -18.21 -11.52
CA PRO A 340 -1.28 -17.70 -12.82
C PRO A 340 -2.54 -17.43 -13.63
N ALA A 341 -2.80 -16.15 -13.90
CA ALA A 341 -3.88 -15.78 -14.79
C ALA A 341 -3.63 -16.51 -16.10
N LYS A 342 -4.56 -17.37 -16.53
CA LYS A 342 -4.62 -17.68 -17.96
C LYS A 342 -4.80 -16.33 -18.64
N ALA A 343 -3.80 -15.90 -19.40
CA ALA A 343 -3.92 -14.71 -20.21
C ALA A 343 -5.28 -14.76 -20.92
N PRO A 344 -6.10 -13.70 -20.89
CA PRO A 344 -7.32 -13.70 -21.66
C PRO A 344 -6.91 -13.94 -23.10
N GLY A 345 -7.42 -15.03 -23.71
CA GLY A 345 -7.27 -15.27 -25.13
C GLY A 345 -7.64 -13.99 -25.86
N GLY A 346 -6.69 -13.46 -26.63
CA GLY A 346 -6.82 -12.18 -27.31
C GLY A 346 -8.13 -12.14 -28.10
N ARG A 347 -8.82 -11.02 -27.98
CA ARG A 347 -9.64 -10.47 -29.05
C ARG A 347 -9.09 -9.11 -29.39
#